data_AF-A0A2M8N5U2-F1
#
_entry.id   AF-A0A2M8N5U2-F1
#
_cell.length_a   1.000
_cell.length_b   1.000
_cell.length_c   1.000
_cell.angle_alpha   90.00
_cell.angle_beta   90.00
_cell.angle_gamma   90.00
#
_symmetry.space_group_name_H-M   'P 1'
#
loop_
_entity.id
_entity.type
_entity.pdbx_description
1 polymer ?
#
loop_
_entity_poly.entity_id
_entity_poly.type
_entity_poly.pdbx_seq_one_letter_code
_entity_poly.pdbx_strand_id
1 'polypeptide(L)'
;GNMISTQAIAQVAGRLNIRPVEELPQDHTLTRSFYLLTHLRGSYNYDDVLVEQQGTPGTESVSNVIIGENDWVSAWAGRTVRSGSEDHEMALRAGVNMLMYALTGDYKSDQMQIDNTLNRLSR
;
A
#
# COMPACT_ATOMS: atom_id res chain seq x y z
N GLY A 1 -13.33 -0.89 19.95
CA GLY A 1 -12.35 -0.76 18.85
C GLY A 1 -12.19 -2.14 18.28
N ASN A 2 -12.66 -2.35 17.06
CA ASN A 2 -12.50 -3.63 16.40
C ASN A 2 -11.04 -3.67 15.97
N MET A 3 -10.18 -4.28 16.77
CA MET A 3 -8.81 -4.50 16.35
C MET A 3 -8.88 -5.41 15.13
N ILE A 4 -8.37 -4.94 13.99
CA ILE A 4 -8.06 -5.77 12.85
C ILE A 4 -7.55 -7.12 13.38
N SER A 5 -8.29 -8.20 13.16
CA SER A 5 -7.82 -9.51 13.59
C SER A 5 -6.67 -9.89 12.67
N THR A 6 -5.44 -9.61 13.11
CA THR A 6 -4.21 -9.94 12.39
C THR A 6 -4.20 -11.42 11.99
N GLN A 7 -4.86 -12.28 12.78
CA GLN A 7 -5.06 -13.69 12.47
C GLN A 7 -5.98 -13.92 11.26
N ALA A 8 -7.11 -13.21 11.16
CA ALA A 8 -8.01 -13.32 10.00
C ALA A 8 -7.33 -12.82 8.71
N ILE A 9 -6.58 -11.72 8.80
CA ILE A 9 -5.78 -11.23 7.67
C ILE A 9 -4.72 -12.24 7.29
N ALA A 10 -3.95 -12.76 8.25
CA ALA A 10 -2.90 -13.74 7.98
C ALA A 10 -3.46 -15.00 7.30
N GLN A 11 -4.66 -15.45 7.68
CA GLN A 11 -5.33 -16.58 7.04
C GLN A 11 -5.72 -16.32 5.57
N VAL A 12 -6.20 -15.10 5.26
CA VAL A 12 -6.52 -14.71 3.88
C VAL A 12 -5.24 -14.51 3.07
N ALA A 13 -4.24 -13.86 3.66
CA ALA A 13 -2.92 -13.59 3.06
C ALA A 13 -2.20 -14.89 2.66
N GLY A 14 -2.19 -15.90 3.54
CA GLY A 14 -1.58 -17.20 3.26
C GLY A 14 -2.22 -17.97 2.10
N ARG A 15 -3.46 -17.67 1.72
CA ARG A 15 -4.13 -18.24 0.54
C ARG A 15 -3.82 -17.50 -0.76
N LEU A 16 -3.36 -16.25 -0.67
CA LEU A 16 -3.12 -15.35 -1.80
C LEU A 16 -1.63 -15.18 -2.13
N ASN A 17 -0.74 -15.98 -1.51
CA ASN A 17 0.72 -15.86 -1.62
C ASN A 17 1.22 -14.44 -1.26
N ILE A 18 0.55 -13.77 -0.32
CA ILE A 18 0.95 -12.47 0.21
C ILE A 18 1.99 -12.72 1.32
N ARG A 19 3.08 -11.95 1.33
CA ARG A 19 4.07 -11.99 2.43
C ARG A 19 3.40 -11.60 3.76
N PRO A 20 3.99 -11.90 4.92
CA PRO A 20 3.46 -11.42 6.19
C PRO A 20 3.21 -9.90 6.15
N VAL A 21 2.15 -9.46 6.80
CA VAL A 21 1.86 -8.02 6.94
C VAL A 21 2.55 -7.49 8.19
N GLU A 22 2.96 -6.22 8.15
CA GLU A 22 3.50 -5.45 9.26
C GLU A 22 2.80 -4.09 9.35
N GLU A 23 2.93 -3.42 10.49
CA GLU A 23 2.49 -2.02 10.62
C GLU A 23 3.30 -1.13 9.66
N LEU A 24 2.62 -0.16 9.04
CA LEU A 24 3.20 0.76 8.07
C LEU A 24 4.39 1.52 8.70
N PRO A 25 5.63 1.27 8.24
CA PRO A 25 6.78 2.00 8.75
C PRO A 25 6.69 3.48 8.39
N GLN A 26 7.17 4.36 9.29
CA GLN A 26 7.10 5.81 9.08
C GLN A 26 7.91 6.29 7.86
N ASP A 27 8.97 5.57 7.52
CA ASP A 27 9.85 5.81 6.37
C ASP A 27 9.49 5.02 5.12
N HIS A 28 8.35 4.33 5.14
CA HIS A 28 7.89 3.53 4.01
C HIS A 28 7.62 4.38 2.76
N THR A 29 8.02 3.88 1.60
CA THR A 29 7.90 4.59 0.31
C THR A 29 6.46 5.02 0.01
N LEU A 30 5.45 4.27 0.46
CA LEU A 30 4.03 4.63 0.33
C LEU A 30 3.71 6.02 0.89
N THR A 31 4.27 6.42 2.05
CA THR A 31 4.01 7.73 2.66
C THR A 31 4.79 8.86 1.99
N ARG A 32 5.62 8.54 1.00
CA ARG A 32 6.53 9.45 0.29
C ARG A 32 6.47 9.33 -1.23
N SER A 33 5.46 8.63 -1.77
CA SER A 33 5.39 8.33 -3.20
C SER A 33 5.08 9.56 -4.06
N PHE A 34 4.38 10.55 -3.50
CA PHE A 34 4.13 11.84 -4.16
C PHE A 34 4.12 12.98 -3.16
N TYR A 35 3.24 12.90 -2.15
CA TYR A 35 3.26 13.76 -0.98
C TYR A 35 4.11 13.13 0.12
N LEU A 36 4.70 13.98 0.96
CA LEU A 36 5.29 13.58 2.24
C LEU A 36 4.20 13.59 3.31
N LEU A 37 3.79 12.39 3.75
CA LEU A 37 2.72 12.20 4.72
C LEU A 37 3.26 11.53 5.98
N THR A 38 2.66 11.86 7.13
CA THR A 38 2.91 11.15 8.39
C THR A 38 1.99 9.93 8.55
N HIS A 39 0.74 10.05 8.11
CA HIS A 39 -0.30 9.01 8.22
C HIS A 39 -1.19 9.00 6.98
N LEU A 40 -1.78 7.85 6.65
CA LEU A 40 -2.74 7.70 5.56
C LEU A 40 -4.17 7.99 6.05
N ARG A 41 -4.48 9.29 6.21
CA ARG A 41 -5.77 9.78 6.70
C ARG A 41 -6.94 9.43 5.77
N GLY A 42 -8.12 9.21 6.34
CA GLY A 42 -9.36 8.93 5.62
C GLY A 42 -10.58 9.47 6.38
N SER A 43 -11.67 8.70 6.40
CA SER A 43 -12.85 8.97 7.24
C SER A 43 -12.51 8.93 8.73
N TYR A 44 -11.55 8.08 9.05
CA TYR A 44 -10.91 7.98 10.36
C TYR A 44 -9.41 8.22 10.20
N ASN A 45 -8.75 8.53 11.32
CA ASN A 45 -7.32 8.81 11.38
C ASN A 45 -6.64 7.82 12.32
N TYR A 46 -6.88 6.53 12.11
CA TYR A 46 -6.17 5.47 12.80
C TYR A 46 -4.79 5.26 12.17
N ASP A 47 -3.80 4.98 13.02
CA ASP A 47 -2.41 4.74 12.62
C ASP A 47 -2.15 3.27 12.28
N ASP A 48 -3.11 2.40 12.57
CA ASP A 48 -3.06 0.94 12.41
C ASP A 48 -3.26 0.53 10.93
N VAL A 49 -2.45 1.12 10.04
CA VAL A 49 -2.34 0.69 8.65
C VAL A 49 -1.32 -0.43 8.58
N LEU A 50 -1.71 -1.55 7.99
CA LEU A 50 -0.83 -2.67 7.73
C LEU A 50 -0.43 -2.67 6.25
N VAL A 51 0.84 -2.98 5.99
CA VAL A 51 1.37 -3.21 4.65
C VAL A 51 2.00 -4.59 4.58
N GLU A 52 2.00 -5.18 3.39
CA GLU A 52 2.84 -6.36 3.15
C GLU A 52 4.31 -6.00 3.39
N GLN A 53 5.01 -6.84 4.17
CA GLN A 53 6.44 -6.66 4.47
C GLN A 53 7.26 -6.49 3.20
N GLN A 54 8.16 -5.51 3.19
CA GLN A 54 9.10 -5.35 2.09
C GLN A 54 10.04 -6.56 2.04
N GLY A 55 10.30 -7.07 0.83
CA GLY A 55 11.26 -8.15 0.61
C GLY A 55 12.70 -7.71 0.91
N THR A 56 13.65 -8.64 0.76
CA THR A 56 15.08 -8.33 0.87
C THR A 56 15.46 -7.13 -0.02
N PRO A 57 16.34 -6.22 0.44
CA PRO A 57 16.79 -5.08 -0.35
C PRO A 57 17.25 -5.52 -1.74
N GLY A 58 16.54 -5.06 -2.78
CA GLY A 58 16.83 -5.39 -4.17
C GLY A 58 15.92 -6.44 -4.84
N THR A 59 14.97 -7.05 -4.13
CA THR A 59 14.11 -8.11 -4.72
C THR A 59 12.66 -7.74 -5.03
N GLU A 60 12.07 -6.69 -4.44
CA GLU A 60 10.75 -6.16 -4.81
C GLU A 60 10.46 -4.99 -3.87
N SER A 61 10.51 -3.75 -4.37
CA SER A 61 10.47 -2.53 -3.55
C SER A 61 9.05 -2.09 -3.18
N VAL A 62 8.03 -2.80 -3.67
CA VAL A 62 6.63 -2.39 -3.59
C VAL A 62 5.83 -3.48 -2.88
N SER A 63 5.09 -3.05 -1.87
CA SER A 63 4.16 -3.80 -1.05
C SER A 63 2.87 -3.96 -1.85
N ASN A 64 2.44 -5.20 -2.09
CA ASN A 64 1.30 -5.47 -2.96
C ASN A 64 -0.04 -5.30 -2.25
N VAL A 65 -0.02 -5.06 -0.93
CA VAL A 65 -1.22 -5.03 -0.09
C VAL A 65 -1.11 -3.92 0.94
N ILE A 66 -2.16 -3.09 0.99
CA ILE A 66 -2.36 -2.04 2.00
C ILE A 66 -3.70 -2.33 2.68
N ILE A 67 -3.71 -2.38 4.00
CA ILE A 67 -4.89 -2.68 4.81
C ILE A 67 -5.04 -1.61 5.87
N GLY A 68 -6.23 -1.05 6.02
CA GLY A 68 -6.50 -0.09 7.08
C GLY A 68 -7.99 0.17 7.26
N GLU A 69 -8.34 0.68 8.42
CA GLU A 69 -9.74 0.94 8.81
C GLU A 69 -10.18 2.39 8.56
N ASN A 70 -9.37 3.18 7.86
CA ASN A 70 -9.62 4.61 7.67
C ASN A 70 -10.74 4.92 6.67
N ASP A 71 -11.41 3.92 6.06
CA ASP A 71 -12.49 4.08 5.08
C ASP A 71 -12.20 5.20 4.06
N TRP A 72 -11.07 5.06 3.36
CA TRP A 72 -10.58 6.10 2.45
C TRP A 72 -11.57 6.39 1.33
N VAL A 73 -12.27 5.38 0.82
CA VAL A 73 -13.20 5.52 -0.31
C VAL A 73 -14.34 6.48 0.03
N SER A 74 -14.95 6.35 1.22
CA SER A 74 -15.99 7.28 1.65
C SER A 74 -15.48 8.71 1.84
N ALA A 75 -14.24 8.86 2.33
CA ALA A 75 -13.61 10.15 2.48
C ALA A 75 -13.31 10.81 1.13
N TRP A 76 -12.74 10.07 0.17
CA TRP A 76 -12.49 10.56 -1.19
C TRP A 76 -13.76 10.97 -1.93
N ALA A 77 -14.86 10.26 -1.67
CA ALA A 77 -16.17 10.58 -2.23
C ALA A 77 -16.86 11.77 -1.53
N GLY A 78 -16.24 12.37 -0.51
CA GLY A 78 -16.82 13.46 0.26
C GLY A 78 -18.03 13.07 1.13
N ARG A 79 -18.21 11.78 1.42
CA ARG A 79 -19.39 11.26 2.14
C ARG A 79 -19.25 11.37 3.65
N THR A 80 -18.06 11.10 4.16
CA THR A 80 -17.73 11.10 5.60
C THR A 80 -16.89 12.30 5.99
N VAL A 81 -16.12 12.85 5.04
CA VAL A 81 -15.29 14.04 5.22
C VAL A 81 -15.79 15.14 4.28
N ARG A 82 -16.03 16.33 4.82
CA ARG A 82 -16.61 17.44 4.06
C ARG A 82 -15.69 17.85 2.90
N SER A 83 -16.20 17.81 1.67
CA SER A 83 -15.44 18.22 0.49
C SER A 83 -14.88 19.64 0.63
N GLY A 84 -13.59 19.80 0.31
CA GLY A 84 -12.85 21.06 0.41
C GLY A 84 -12.37 21.41 1.82
N SER A 85 -12.61 20.57 2.83
CA SER A 85 -11.93 20.69 4.13
C SER A 85 -10.48 20.21 4.06
N GLU A 86 -9.67 20.61 5.03
CA GLU A 86 -8.29 20.14 5.17
C GLU A 86 -8.24 18.61 5.30
N ASP A 87 -9.14 18.01 6.09
CA ASP A 87 -9.21 16.56 6.24
C ASP A 87 -9.53 15.86 4.92
N HIS A 88 -10.41 16.45 4.09
CA HIS A 88 -10.72 15.92 2.76
C HIS A 88 -9.51 16.00 1.84
N GLU A 89 -8.77 17.10 1.88
CA GLU A 89 -7.51 17.22 1.16
C GLU A 89 -6.49 16.18 1.62
N MET A 90 -6.35 15.93 2.92
CA MET A 90 -5.45 14.91 3.45
C MET A 90 -5.84 13.50 3.04
N ALA A 91 -7.15 13.20 3.02
CA ALA A 91 -7.65 11.93 2.50
C ALA A 91 -7.32 11.75 1.00
N LEU A 92 -7.53 12.81 0.19
CA LEU A 92 -7.16 12.78 -1.22
C LEU A 92 -5.65 12.59 -1.43
N ARG A 93 -4.80 13.26 -0.63
CA ARG A 93 -3.34 13.08 -0.67
C ARG A 93 -2.93 11.64 -0.33
N ALA A 94 -3.57 11.01 0.65
CA ALA A 94 -3.37 9.59 0.94
C ALA A 94 -3.72 8.72 -0.28
N GLY A 95 -4.84 9.00 -0.95
CA GLY A 95 -5.25 8.31 -2.19
C GLY A 95 -4.26 8.51 -3.34
N VAL A 96 -3.75 9.73 -3.54
CA VAL A 96 -2.72 10.01 -4.55
C VAL A 96 -1.44 9.24 -4.24
N ASN A 97 -0.99 9.19 -2.99
CA ASN A 97 0.17 8.41 -2.60
C ASN A 97 -0.03 6.91 -2.88
N MET A 98 -1.18 6.34 -2.52
CA MET A 98 -1.53 4.95 -2.82
C MET A 98 -1.53 4.67 -4.32
N LEU A 99 -2.14 5.56 -5.11
CA LEU A 99 -2.21 5.42 -6.56
C LEU A 99 -0.81 5.50 -7.19
N MET A 100 0.00 6.48 -6.78
CA MET A 100 1.36 6.63 -7.28
C MET A 100 2.23 5.44 -6.88
N TYR A 101 2.10 4.95 -5.64
CA TYR A 101 2.78 3.75 -5.17
C TYR A 101 2.43 2.52 -6.02
N ALA A 102 1.14 2.31 -6.31
CA ALA A 102 0.68 1.18 -7.12
C ALA A 102 1.07 1.31 -8.60
N LEU A 103 0.96 2.52 -9.19
CA LEU A 103 1.25 2.76 -10.62
C LEU A 103 2.74 2.80 -10.93
N THR A 104 3.55 3.19 -9.96
CA THR A 104 5.02 3.10 -10.07
C THR A 104 5.53 1.72 -9.64
N GLY A 105 4.61 0.80 -9.34
CA GLY A 105 4.83 -0.62 -9.15
C GLY A 105 5.76 -1.19 -10.22
N ASP A 106 6.95 -1.53 -9.77
CA ASP A 106 7.98 -2.34 -10.40
C ASP A 106 8.42 -2.06 -11.85
N TYR A 107 9.12 -0.95 -12.07
CA TYR A 107 9.99 -0.82 -13.25
C TYR A 107 11.12 -1.89 -13.32
N LYS A 108 11.37 -2.69 -12.28
CA LYS A 108 12.52 -3.62 -12.20
C LYS A 108 12.17 -5.11 -12.30
N SER A 109 10.96 -5.58 -12.00
CA SER A 109 10.55 -6.98 -12.20
C SER A 109 10.48 -7.32 -13.68
N ASP A 110 10.06 -6.38 -14.52
CA ASP A 110 10.00 -6.57 -15.97
C ASP A 110 11.40 -6.81 -16.55
N GLN A 111 12.47 -6.31 -15.91
CA GLN A 111 13.85 -6.60 -16.32
C GLN A 111 14.24 -8.06 -16.00
N MET A 112 13.79 -8.62 -14.87
CA MET A 112 14.08 -10.02 -14.51
C MET A 112 13.28 -11.04 -15.35
N GLN A 113 12.11 -10.65 -15.87
CA GLN A 113 11.29 -11.52 -16.70
C GLN A 113 11.82 -11.65 -18.15
N ILE A 114 12.55 -10.65 -18.64
CA ILE A 114 13.23 -10.69 -19.95
C ILE A 114 14.45 -11.63 -19.91
N ASP A 115 15.24 -11.62 -18.83
CA ASP A 115 16.42 -12.49 -18.70
C ASP A 115 16.07 -13.98 -18.68
N ASN A 116 14.95 -14.35 -18.06
CA ASN A 116 14.47 -15.75 -18.07
C ASN A 116 13.89 -16.20 -19.43
N THR A 117 13.60 -15.27 -20.33
CA THR A 117 13.12 -15.61 -21.68
C THR A 117 14.29 -15.89 -22.64
N LEU A 118 15.44 -15.21 -22.47
CA LEU A 118 16.64 -15.43 -23.29
C LEU A 118 17.30 -16.80 -23.05
N ASN A 119 17.20 -17.37 -21.85
CA ASN A 119 17.72 -18.71 -21.53
C ASN A 119 16.91 -19.87 -22.14
N ARG A 120 15.76 -19.60 -22.75
CA ARG A 120 14.92 -20.62 -23.41
C ARG A 120 15.08 -20.66 -24.93
N LEU A 121 15.76 -19.69 -25.52
CA LEU A 121 16.06 -19.62 -26.96
C LEU A 121 17.51 -20.05 -27.27
N SER A 122 18.33 -20.31 -26.25
CA SER A 122 19.70 -20.82 -26.37
C SER A 122 19.81 -22.34 -26.22
N ARG A 123 18.71 -23.08 -26.39
CA ARG A 123 18.71 -24.54 -26.56
C ARG A 123 18.00 -24.93 -27.84
#